data_AF-A0A3D2SHC0-F1
#
_entry.id   AF-A0A3D2SHC0-F1
#
_cell.length_a   1.000
_cell.length_b   1.000
_cell.length_c   1.000
_cell.angle_alpha   90.00
_cell.angle_beta   90.00
_cell.angle_gamma   90.00
#
_symmetry.space_group_name_H-M   'P 1'
#
loop_
_entity.id
_entity.type
_entity.pdbx_description
1 polymer ?
#
loop_
_entity_poly.entity_id
_entity_poly.type
_entity_poly.pdbx_seq_one_letter_code
_entity_poly.pdbx_strand_id
1 'polypeptide(L)'
;KASGNYTLSILAHQEVAHSGYDEAMLMDPQGYVCQGSGENVFLVKDGVLHTPDIAGGALDGITRQTIITIAKDLGYEVVERRITRDEFYIADEAFFTGTAAEVTPIREYDDRQ
;
A
#
# COMPACT_ATOMS: atom_id res chain seq x y z
N LYS A 1 -5.01 -2.18 -15.98
CA LYS A 1 -3.82 -1.31 -16.06
C LYS A 1 -3.84 -0.55 -17.38
N ALA A 2 -4.04 0.76 -17.34
CA ALA A 2 -4.14 1.63 -18.52
C ALA A 2 -3.33 2.91 -18.27
N SER A 3 -2.73 3.49 -19.32
CA SER A 3 -1.86 4.67 -19.21
C SER A 3 -2.55 5.90 -18.62
N GLY A 4 -3.84 6.11 -18.89
CA GLY A 4 -4.59 7.25 -18.36
C GLY A 4 -4.60 7.32 -16.83
N ASN A 5 -4.59 6.17 -16.16
CA ASN A 5 -4.60 6.09 -14.69
C ASN A 5 -3.29 6.62 -14.06
N TYR A 6 -2.18 6.60 -14.80
CA TYR A 6 -0.88 7.02 -14.30
C TYR A 6 -0.78 8.52 -14.07
N THR A 7 -1.67 9.33 -14.67
CA THR A 7 -1.67 10.78 -14.43
C THR A 7 -1.85 11.11 -12.95
N LEU A 8 -2.73 10.36 -12.25
CA LEU A 8 -2.95 10.52 -10.81
C LEU A 8 -1.70 10.14 -10.02
N SER A 9 -1.13 8.97 -10.33
CA SER A 9 0.10 8.48 -9.71
C SER A 9 1.27 9.45 -9.85
N ILE A 10 1.47 10.00 -11.05
CA ILE A 10 2.56 10.93 -11.35
C ILE A 10 2.38 12.22 -10.54
N LEU A 11 1.17 12.78 -10.50
CA LEU A 11 0.91 14.01 -9.75
C LEU A 11 1.12 13.81 -8.25
N ALA A 12 0.61 12.71 -7.69
CA ALA A 12 0.78 12.39 -6.28
C ALA A 12 2.26 12.19 -5.91
N HIS A 13 3.00 11.43 -6.70
CA HIS A 13 4.42 11.20 -6.47
C HIS A 13 5.23 12.51 -6.58
N GLN A 14 4.92 13.36 -7.56
CA GLN A 14 5.55 14.66 -7.69
C GLN A 14 5.32 15.53 -6.45
N GLU A 15 4.12 15.58 -5.91
CA GLU A 15 3.79 16.38 -4.72
C GLU A 15 4.62 15.97 -3.50
N VAL A 16 4.68 14.68 -3.20
CA VAL A 16 5.41 14.18 -2.02
C VAL A 16 6.93 14.25 -2.20
N ALA A 17 7.42 14.04 -3.43
CA ALA A 17 8.85 14.19 -3.75
C ALA A 17 9.33 15.64 -3.56
N HIS A 18 8.51 16.64 -3.90
CA HIS A 18 8.82 18.06 -3.59
C HIS A 18 8.83 18.34 -2.08
N SER A 19 8.14 17.52 -1.30
CA SER A 19 8.06 17.61 0.16
C SER A 19 9.13 16.76 0.88
N GLY A 20 9.95 16.02 0.12
CA GLY A 20 11.07 15.24 0.66
C GLY A 20 10.77 13.78 0.98
N TYR A 21 9.58 13.27 0.63
CA TYR A 21 9.23 11.85 0.79
C TYR A 21 9.58 11.03 -0.45
N ASP A 22 9.78 9.73 -0.26
CA ASP A 22 10.14 8.80 -1.34
C ASP A 22 8.92 8.36 -2.17
N GLU A 23 7.74 8.21 -1.55
CA GLU A 23 6.54 7.70 -2.22
C GLU A 23 5.24 8.20 -1.58
N ALA A 24 4.18 8.29 -2.39
CA ALA A 24 2.86 8.78 -1.99
C ALA A 24 1.91 7.64 -1.60
N MET A 25 1.07 7.88 -0.59
CA MET A 25 -0.06 7.01 -0.24
C MET A 25 -1.34 7.56 -0.83
N LEU A 26 -1.97 6.80 -1.73
CA LEU A 26 -3.24 7.17 -2.36
C LEU A 26 -4.42 6.68 -1.53
N MET A 27 -5.44 7.53 -1.44
CA MET A 27 -6.69 7.26 -0.75
C MET A 27 -7.88 7.39 -1.69
N ASP A 28 -8.97 6.69 -1.36
CA ASP A 28 -10.25 6.86 -2.03
C ASP A 28 -10.96 8.15 -1.54
N PRO A 29 -12.04 8.59 -2.22
CA PRO A 29 -12.77 9.80 -1.82
C PRO A 29 -13.45 9.71 -0.44
N GLN A 30 -13.50 8.55 0.19
CA GLN A 30 -14.00 8.38 1.56
C GLN A 30 -12.88 8.38 2.60
N GLY A 31 -11.61 8.52 2.18
CA GLY A 31 -10.45 8.64 3.07
C GLY A 31 -9.84 7.31 3.50
N TYR A 32 -10.14 6.20 2.81
CA TYR A 32 -9.47 4.93 3.04
C TYR A 32 -8.27 4.77 2.13
N VAL A 33 -7.23 4.10 2.62
CA VAL A 33 -6.01 3.83 1.86
C VAL A 33 -6.30 2.81 0.75
N CYS A 34 -5.83 3.10 -0.46
CA CYS A 34 -5.93 2.22 -1.61
C CYS A 34 -4.60 1.54 -1.92
N GLN A 35 -3.55 2.32 -2.17
CA GLN A 35 -2.27 1.86 -2.71
C GLN A 35 -1.23 2.99 -2.69
N GLY A 36 0.02 2.68 -3.03
CA GLY A 36 1.04 3.67 -3.38
C GLY A 36 0.80 4.28 -4.76
N SER A 37 1.68 5.17 -5.22
CA SER A 37 1.55 5.74 -6.56
C SER A 37 1.74 4.69 -7.66
N GLY A 38 2.61 3.68 -7.44
CA GLY A 38 2.89 2.59 -8.38
C GLY A 38 2.73 1.17 -7.81
N GLU A 39 2.42 1.05 -6.52
CA GLU A 39 2.59 -0.16 -5.71
C GLU A 39 1.31 -0.48 -4.93
N ASN A 40 1.03 -1.75 -4.68
CA ASN A 40 0.08 -2.13 -3.62
C ASN A 40 0.73 -1.95 -2.25
N VAL A 41 -0.08 -1.75 -1.21
CA VAL A 41 0.41 -1.56 0.16
C VAL A 41 -0.11 -2.65 1.09
N PHE A 42 0.72 -3.00 2.06
CA PHE A 42 0.41 -3.89 3.16
C PHE A 42 0.80 -3.23 4.49
N LEU A 43 0.07 -3.58 5.54
CA LEU A 43 0.48 -3.34 6.93
C LEU A 43 0.34 -4.63 7.73
N VAL A 44 1.17 -4.76 8.77
CA VAL A 44 1.11 -5.85 9.74
C VAL A 44 0.63 -5.27 11.06
N LYS A 45 -0.36 -5.92 11.67
CA LYS A 45 -0.78 -5.60 13.03
C LYS A 45 -1.09 -6.86 13.82
N ASP A 46 -0.47 -6.99 15.00
CA ASP A 46 -0.63 -8.12 15.91
C ASP A 46 -0.41 -9.48 15.19
N GLY A 47 0.55 -9.52 14.27
CA GLY A 47 0.89 -10.70 13.47
C GLY A 47 -0.06 -11.00 12.30
N VAL A 48 -1.08 -10.16 12.06
CA VAL A 48 -2.01 -10.27 10.93
C VAL A 48 -1.60 -9.35 9.80
N LEU A 49 -1.57 -9.87 8.57
CA LEU A 49 -1.25 -9.11 7.38
C LEU A 49 -2.54 -8.50 6.79
N HIS A 50 -2.57 -7.18 6.66
CA HIS A 50 -3.69 -6.43 6.10
C HIS A 50 -3.29 -5.77 4.79
N THR A 51 -4.22 -5.75 3.83
CA THR A 51 -4.06 -4.99 2.58
C THR A 51 -5.41 -4.42 2.14
N PRO A 52 -5.43 -3.25 1.48
CA PRO A 52 -6.66 -2.71 0.93
C PRO A 52 -7.39 -3.71 0.04
N ASP A 53 -8.72 -3.73 0.15
CA ASP A 53 -9.56 -4.49 -0.78
C ASP A 53 -9.55 -3.85 -2.18
N ILE A 54 -9.78 -4.66 -3.20
CA ILE A 54 -9.78 -4.22 -4.60
C ILE A 54 -11.00 -3.34 -4.92
N ALA A 55 -12.10 -3.53 -4.18
CA ALA A 55 -13.33 -2.77 -4.39
C ALA A 55 -13.15 -1.27 -4.05
N GLY A 56 -12.23 -0.95 -3.14
CA GLY A 56 -11.81 0.40 -2.77
C GLY A 56 -10.91 1.10 -3.80
N GLY A 57 -10.64 0.48 -4.95
CA GLY A 57 -9.89 1.09 -6.05
C GLY A 57 -8.39 0.78 -6.07
N ALA A 58 -7.91 -0.11 -5.20
CA ALA A 58 -6.58 -0.68 -5.29
C ALA A 58 -6.43 -1.49 -6.60
N LEU A 59 -5.25 -1.43 -7.23
CA LEU A 59 -4.96 -2.28 -8.37
C LEU A 59 -4.86 -3.74 -7.93
N ASP A 60 -5.46 -4.65 -8.70
CA ASP A 60 -5.27 -6.09 -8.52
C ASP A 60 -3.87 -6.52 -9.02
N GLY A 61 -2.85 -6.27 -8.20
CA GLY A 61 -1.45 -6.45 -8.54
C GLY A 61 -0.98 -7.91 -8.46
N ILE A 62 -0.14 -8.32 -9.42
CA ILE A 62 0.41 -9.68 -9.46
C ILE A 62 1.33 -9.92 -8.25
N THR A 63 2.24 -8.99 -7.94
CA THR A 63 3.13 -9.11 -6.77
C THR A 63 2.34 -9.19 -5.47
N ARG A 64 1.29 -8.38 -5.32
CA ARG A 64 0.34 -8.46 -4.20
C ARG A 64 -0.24 -9.86 -4.06
N GLN A 65 -0.77 -10.43 -5.15
CA GLN A 65 -1.34 -11.77 -5.13
C GLN A 65 -0.31 -12.84 -4.74
N THR A 66 0.92 -12.72 -5.25
CA THR A 66 2.04 -13.60 -4.87
C THR A 66 2.35 -13.50 -3.38
N ILE A 67 2.40 -12.29 -2.82
CA ILE A 67 2.63 -12.07 -1.39
C ILE A 67 1.51 -12.67 -0.55
N ILE A 68 0.24 -12.51 -0.94
CA ILE A 68 -0.90 -13.12 -0.25
C ILE A 68 -0.78 -14.66 -0.24
N THR A 69 -0.42 -15.26 -1.37
CA THR A 69 -0.21 -16.71 -1.46
C THR A 69 0.92 -17.18 -0.55
N ILE A 70 2.10 -16.54 -0.64
CA ILE A 70 3.26 -16.90 0.20
C ILE A 70 2.94 -16.73 1.68
N ALA A 71 2.29 -15.64 2.07
CA ALA A 71 1.91 -15.38 3.46
C ALA A 71 0.99 -16.48 4.01
N LYS A 72 -0.03 -16.89 3.23
CA LYS A 72 -0.92 -18.00 3.60
C LYS A 72 -0.17 -19.33 3.70
N ASP A 73 0.75 -19.61 2.77
CA ASP A 73 1.57 -20.83 2.80
C ASP A 73 2.50 -20.89 4.02
N LEU A 74 2.95 -19.72 4.50
CA LEU A 74 3.75 -19.59 5.73
C LEU A 74 2.89 -19.58 7.01
N GLY A 75 1.56 -19.65 6.89
CA GLY A 75 0.64 -19.71 8.02
C GLY A 75 0.21 -18.35 8.59
N TYR A 76 0.47 -17.25 7.89
CA TYR A 76 -0.03 -15.94 8.28
C TYR A 76 -1.52 -15.79 7.94
N GLU A 77 -2.25 -15.12 8.82
CA GLU A 77 -3.58 -14.61 8.50
C GLU A 77 -3.45 -13.40 7.58
N VAL A 78 -4.22 -13.40 6.49
CA VAL A 78 -4.26 -12.30 5.52
C VAL A 78 -5.69 -11.80 5.38
N VAL A 79 -5.90 -10.52 5.68
CA VAL A 79 -7.21 -9.87 5.67
C VAL A 79 -7.22 -8.75 4.64
N GLU A 80 -8.01 -8.93 3.59
CA GLU A 80 -8.31 -7.91 2.59
C GLU A 80 -9.50 -7.07 3.08
N ARG A 81 -9.29 -5.79 3.37
CA ARG A 81 -10.32 -4.89 3.90
C ARG A 81 -10.01 -3.43 3.61
N ARG A 82 -10.98 -2.54 3.82
CA ARG A 82 -10.70 -1.09 3.90
C ARG A 82 -9.83 -0.79 5.12
N ILE A 83 -8.86 0.10 4.93
CA ILE A 83 -7.88 0.49 5.94
C ILE A 83 -7.89 2.02 6.05
N THR A 84 -7.96 2.55 7.27
CA THR A 84 -7.88 4.00 7.48
C THR A 84 -6.43 4.47 7.59
N ARG A 85 -6.20 5.77 7.37
CA ARG A 85 -4.87 6.39 7.50
C ARG A 85 -4.25 6.15 8.88
N ASP A 86 -5.06 6.25 9.94
CA ASP A 86 -4.58 6.14 11.33
C ASP A 86 -4.04 4.75 11.66
N GLU A 87 -4.49 3.71 10.97
CA GLU A 87 -4.00 2.35 11.18
C GLU A 87 -2.53 2.19 10.81
N PHE A 88 -2.04 2.97 9.83
CA PHE A 88 -0.62 2.98 9.48
C PHE A 88 0.26 3.61 10.57
N TYR A 89 -0.28 4.52 11.38
CA TYR A 89 0.47 5.12 12.49
C TYR A 89 0.66 4.19 13.70
N ILE A 90 -0.13 3.12 13.76
CA ILE A 90 -0.11 2.16 14.88
C ILE A 90 0.18 0.74 14.41
N ALA A 91 0.49 0.55 13.12
CA ALA A 91 0.93 -0.71 12.57
C ALA A 91 2.28 -1.11 13.14
N ASP A 92 2.54 -2.41 13.22
CA ASP A 92 3.83 -2.91 13.67
C ASP A 92 4.85 -2.86 12.52
N GLU A 93 4.40 -3.11 11.28
CA GLU A 93 5.18 -2.98 10.05
C GLU A 93 4.29 -2.51 8.90
N ALA A 94 4.89 -1.88 7.88
CA ALA A 94 4.21 -1.58 6.62
C ALA A 94 5.19 -1.71 5.45
N PHE A 95 4.69 -2.09 4.28
CA PHE A 95 5.51 -2.24 3.07
C PHE A 95 4.70 -2.11 1.79
N PHE A 96 5.39 -1.68 0.74
CA PHE A 96 4.88 -1.67 -0.62
C PHE A 96 5.22 -2.95 -1.36
N THR A 97 4.40 -3.27 -2.36
CA THR A 97 4.62 -4.38 -3.27
C THR A 97 4.36 -3.97 -4.72
N GLY A 98 5.27 -4.33 -5.61
CA GLY A 98 5.13 -4.02 -7.04
C GLY A 98 6.10 -4.82 -7.88
N THR A 99 5.91 -4.84 -9.20
CA THR A 99 6.89 -5.50 -10.08
C THR A 99 8.22 -4.75 -10.10
N ALA A 100 8.19 -3.42 -10.03
CA ALA A 100 9.39 -2.59 -10.02
C ALA A 100 9.91 -2.34 -8.60
N ALA A 101 9.01 -2.10 -7.64
CA ALA A 101 9.34 -1.85 -6.24
C ALA A 101 9.58 -3.14 -5.42
N GLU A 102 9.36 -4.32 -6.01
CA GLU A 102 9.49 -5.63 -5.35
C GLU A 102 8.71 -5.69 -4.03
N VAL A 103 9.40 -5.87 -2.90
CA VAL A 103 8.87 -5.75 -1.54
C VAL A 103 9.70 -4.69 -0.82
N THR A 104 9.13 -3.49 -0.66
CA THR A 104 9.86 -2.33 -0.13
C THR A 104 9.29 -1.91 1.22
N PRO A 105 10.05 -2.01 2.32
CA PRO A 105 9.59 -1.56 3.64
C PRO A 105 9.30 -0.06 3.70
N ILE A 106 8.25 0.31 4.44
CA ILE A 106 7.92 1.70 4.77
C ILE A 106 8.39 1.92 6.22
N ARG A 107 9.49 2.66 6.40
CA ARG A 107 10.06 2.94 7.73
C ARG A 107 9.46 4.16 8.42
N GLU A 108 8.79 5.02 7.66
CA GLU A 108 8.31 6.32 8.10
C GLU A 108 7.10 6.72 7.27
N TYR A 109 6.03 7.16 7.92
CA TYR A 109 4.79 7.60 7.30
C TYR A 109 4.29 8.89 7.97
N ASP A 110 4.17 9.98 7.19
CA ASP A 110 3.83 11.32 7.69
C ASP A 110 4.69 11.77 8.90
N ASP A 111 6.01 11.65 8.77
CA ASP A 111 7.01 12.01 9.79
C ASP A 111 6.95 11.16 11.08
N ARG A 112 6.32 9.98 11.01
CA ARG A 112 6.22 9.01 12.12
C ARG A 112 6.89 7.72 11.75
N GLN A 113 7.75 7.23 12.63
CA GLN A 113 8.48 5.96 12.49
C GLN A 113 7.76 4.82 13.19
#